data_AF-A0A4R2GNJ1-F1
#
_entry.id   AF-A0A4R2GNJ1-F1
#
_cell.length_a   1.000
_cell.length_b   1.000
_cell.length_c   1.000
_cell.angle_alpha   90.00
_cell.angle_beta   90.00
_cell.angle_gamma   90.00
#
_symmetry.space_group_name_H-M   'P 1'
#
loop_
_entity.id
_entity.type
_entity.pdbx_description
1 polymer ?
#
loop_
_entity_poly.entity_id
_entity_poly.type
_entity_poly.pdbx_seq_one_letter_code
_entity_poly.pdbx_strand_id
1 'polypeptide(L)'
;MTILRGKWYQKVDPVIIEWMSRNGYLLLRISIGIIFFWFGILKFFPGLSPAHDLAVNTIDKMTFGLISEVLIINGLALWEVLIGIGLISGKFMRETLFLLFLQMAGTFTPIFLFPEDVFTRVPYAPTLEGQYIIKNLVLVSAGIVLGGKLRKTNNH
;
A
#
# COMPACT_ATOMS: atom_id res chain seq x y z
N MET A 1 22.09 -31.80 -7.91
CA MET A 1 20.89 -30.97 -8.18
C MET A 1 21.11 -30.04 -9.39
N THR A 2 21.77 -30.50 -10.47
CA THR A 2 22.32 -29.61 -11.51
C THR A 2 22.08 -30.09 -12.94
N ILE A 3 21.24 -31.12 -13.13
CA ILE A 3 21.07 -31.81 -14.42
C ILE A 3 19.81 -31.34 -15.17
N LEU A 4 18.92 -30.57 -14.53
CA LEU A 4 17.63 -30.14 -15.14
C LEU A 4 17.65 -28.77 -15.84
N ARG A 5 18.75 -28.02 -15.82
CA ARG A 5 18.83 -26.70 -16.49
C ARG A 5 19.51 -26.84 -17.85
N GLY A 6 18.73 -27.19 -18.88
CA GLY A 6 19.20 -27.32 -20.26
C GLY A 6 19.84 -26.03 -20.81
N LYS A 7 20.61 -26.14 -21.91
CA LYS A 7 21.38 -25.04 -22.54
C LYS A 7 20.59 -23.76 -22.85
N TRP A 8 19.26 -23.86 -22.98
CA TRP A 8 18.36 -22.72 -23.15
C TRP A 8 18.20 -21.89 -21.86
N TYR A 9 18.22 -22.54 -20.69
CA TYR A 9 18.16 -21.88 -19.39
C TYR A 9 19.32 -20.89 -19.23
N GLN A 10 20.55 -21.28 -19.57
CA GLN A 10 21.73 -20.43 -19.43
C GLN A 10 21.74 -19.20 -20.36
N LYS A 11 20.99 -19.22 -21.46
CA LYS A 11 20.91 -18.10 -22.41
C LYS A 11 19.72 -17.17 -22.13
N VAL A 12 18.61 -17.71 -21.67
CA VAL A 12 17.36 -16.95 -21.44
C VAL A 12 17.34 -16.34 -20.03
N ASP A 13 17.88 -17.03 -19.03
CA ASP A 13 17.90 -16.58 -17.63
C ASP A 13 18.59 -15.20 -17.45
N PRO A 14 19.76 -14.90 -18.07
CA PRO A 14 20.37 -13.58 -17.96
C PRO A 14 19.53 -12.46 -18.58
N VAL A 15 18.85 -12.74 -19.70
CA VAL A 15 18.00 -11.77 -20.40
C VAL A 15 16.77 -11.44 -19.54
N ILE A 16 16.15 -12.44 -18.93
CA ILE A 16 15.00 -12.25 -18.03
C ILE A 16 15.43 -11.49 -16.77
N ILE A 17 16.56 -11.86 -16.15
CA ILE A 17 17.10 -11.18 -14.96
C ILE A 17 17.38 -9.70 -15.27
N GLU A 18 18.00 -9.41 -16.40
CA GLU A 18 18.30 -8.03 -16.81
C GLU A 18 17.02 -7.23 -17.04
N TRP A 19 16.01 -7.82 -17.68
CA TRP A 19 14.71 -7.17 -17.88
C TRP A 19 14.00 -6.88 -16.55
N MET A 20 13.97 -7.86 -15.64
CA MET A 20 13.36 -7.70 -14.31
C MET A 20 14.09 -6.63 -13.48
N SER A 21 15.42 -6.60 -13.53
CA SER A 21 16.25 -5.59 -12.84
C SER A 21 15.97 -4.17 -13.35
N ARG A 22 15.83 -4.02 -14.67
CA ARG A 22 15.56 -2.73 -15.32
C ARG A 22 14.14 -2.22 -15.07
N ASN A 23 13.14 -3.11 -15.21
CA ASN A 23 11.72 -2.70 -15.23
C ASN A 23 11.01 -2.89 -13.88
N GLY A 24 11.47 -3.81 -13.03
CA GLY A 24 10.77 -4.21 -11.80
C GLY A 24 10.50 -3.03 -10.87
N TYR A 25 11.46 -2.11 -10.72
CA TYR A 25 11.28 -0.91 -9.92
C TYR A 25 10.17 0.01 -10.46
N LEU A 26 10.16 0.26 -11.78
CA LEU A 26 9.16 1.11 -12.42
C LEU A 26 7.77 0.48 -12.31
N LEU A 27 7.67 -0.82 -12.61
CA LEU A 27 6.42 -1.58 -12.54
C LEU A 27 5.87 -1.62 -11.11
N LEU A 28 6.73 -1.84 -10.10
CA LEU A 28 6.34 -1.79 -8.70
C LEU A 28 5.78 -0.42 -8.32
N ARG A 29 6.46 0.66 -8.70
CA ARG A 29 6.03 2.02 -8.40
C ARG A 29 4.69 2.36 -9.04
N ILE A 30 4.55 2.08 -10.35
CA ILE A 30 3.35 2.40 -11.11
C ILE A 30 2.17 1.55 -10.65
N SER A 31 2.36 0.24 -10.43
CA SER A 31 1.28 -0.66 -10.00
C SER A 31 0.69 -0.23 -8.66
N ILE A 32 1.53 0.08 -7.67
CA ILE A 32 1.07 0.58 -6.37
C ILE A 32 0.39 1.94 -6.55
N GLY A 33 0.98 2.82 -7.35
CA GLY A 33 0.39 4.13 -7.62
C GLY A 33 -1.01 4.04 -8.25
N ILE A 34 -1.22 3.14 -9.22
CA ILE A 34 -2.53 2.89 -9.82
C ILE A 34 -3.52 2.37 -8.78
N ILE A 35 -3.11 1.42 -7.94
CA ILE A 35 -3.96 0.84 -6.88
C ILE A 35 -4.44 1.93 -5.92
N PHE A 36 -3.52 2.75 -5.40
CA PHE A 36 -3.87 3.84 -4.48
C PHE A 36 -4.75 4.90 -5.14
N PHE A 37 -4.40 5.31 -6.37
CA PHE A 37 -5.18 6.30 -7.10
C PHE A 37 -6.61 5.82 -7.37
N TRP A 38 -6.75 4.58 -7.85
CA TRP A 38 -8.03 4.00 -8.21
C TRP A 38 -8.92 3.84 -6.98
N PHE A 39 -8.42 3.22 -5.90
CA PHE A 39 -9.20 3.04 -4.68
C PHE A 39 -9.50 4.36 -3.97
N GLY A 40 -8.57 5.32 -4.01
CA GLY A 40 -8.80 6.67 -3.48
C GLY A 40 -9.94 7.38 -4.22
N ILE A 41 -9.99 7.31 -5.55
CA ILE A 41 -11.09 7.89 -6.33
C ILE A 41 -12.41 7.23 -6.00
N LEU A 42 -12.45 5.90 -5.88
CA LEU A 42 -13.68 5.17 -5.58
C LEU A 42 -14.28 5.57 -4.23
N LYS A 43 -13.49 6.02 -3.26
CA LYS A 43 -13.99 6.47 -1.95
C LYS A 43 -14.77 7.77 -1.98
N PHE A 44 -14.65 8.59 -3.03
CA PHE A 44 -15.53 9.77 -3.20
C PHE A 44 -16.96 9.37 -3.57
N PHE A 45 -17.19 8.12 -3.97
CA PHE A 45 -18.50 7.60 -4.33
C PHE A 45 -19.03 6.70 -3.19
N PRO A 46 -20.18 7.03 -2.60
CA PRO A 46 -20.72 6.28 -1.46
C PRO A 46 -21.09 4.84 -1.84
N GLY A 47 -20.83 3.89 -0.92
CA GLY A 47 -21.25 2.48 -1.04
C GLY A 47 -20.34 1.55 -1.85
N LEU A 48 -19.18 2.02 -2.35
CA LEU A 48 -18.30 1.22 -3.22
C LEU A 48 -17.08 0.60 -2.52
N SER A 49 -16.78 0.95 -1.26
CA SER A 49 -15.59 0.49 -0.55
C SER A 49 -15.93 -0.46 0.60
N PRO A 50 -15.51 -1.74 0.55
CA PRO A 50 -15.80 -2.70 1.62
C PRO A 50 -15.14 -2.34 2.96
N ALA A 51 -14.05 -1.55 2.95
CA ALA A 51 -13.33 -1.15 4.16
C ALA A 51 -13.79 0.21 4.73
N HIS A 52 -14.90 0.76 4.24
CA HIS A 52 -15.37 2.09 4.61
C HIS A 52 -15.71 2.19 6.09
N ASP A 53 -16.61 1.33 6.56
CA ASP A 53 -17.14 1.37 7.93
C ASP A 53 -16.03 1.13 8.96
N LEU A 54 -15.12 0.18 8.69
CA LEU A 54 -14.00 -0.12 9.59
C LEU A 54 -13.04 1.07 9.72
N ALA A 55 -12.76 1.77 8.61
CA ALA A 55 -11.88 2.94 8.62
C ALA A 55 -12.52 4.13 9.36
N VAL A 56 -13.80 4.38 9.11
CA VAL A 56 -14.58 5.43 9.81
C VAL A 56 -14.61 5.16 11.30
N ASN A 57 -15.03 3.96 11.73
CA ASN A 57 -15.11 3.58 13.15
C ASN A 57 -13.76 3.71 13.85
N THR A 58 -12.67 3.39 13.16
CA THR A 58 -11.31 3.51 13.71
C THR A 58 -10.93 4.96 13.96
N ILE A 59 -11.13 5.82 12.99
CA ILE A 59 -10.76 7.23 13.10
C ILE A 59 -11.70 7.96 14.07
N ASP A 60 -12.99 7.61 14.09
CA ASP A 60 -13.97 8.14 15.03
C ASP A 60 -13.54 7.83 16.48
N LYS A 61 -13.19 6.58 16.77
CA LYS A 61 -12.69 6.16 18.09
C LYS A 61 -11.36 6.81 18.46
N MET A 62 -10.45 7.02 17.50
CA MET A 62 -9.18 7.73 17.74
C MET A 62 -9.37 9.24 17.96
N THR A 63 -10.40 9.83 17.35
CA THR A 63 -10.69 11.28 17.42
C THR A 63 -11.77 11.62 18.43
N PHE A 64 -12.20 10.64 19.24
CA PHE A 64 -13.27 10.76 20.23
C PHE A 64 -14.59 11.31 19.67
N GLY A 65 -14.91 10.98 18.41
CA GLY A 65 -16.13 11.42 17.75
C GLY A 65 -16.17 12.89 17.33
N LEU A 66 -15.01 13.56 17.30
CA LEU A 66 -14.93 15.00 17.01
C LEU A 66 -14.96 15.32 15.50
N ILE A 67 -14.69 14.34 14.64
CA ILE A 67 -14.57 14.54 13.19
C ILE A 67 -15.75 13.85 12.50
N SER A 68 -16.41 14.57 11.58
CA SER A 68 -17.50 13.96 10.81
C SER A 68 -16.99 12.88 9.86
N GLU A 69 -17.78 11.82 9.73
CA GLU A 69 -17.53 10.70 8.81
C GLU A 69 -17.18 11.17 7.39
N VAL A 70 -17.90 12.16 6.86
CA VAL A 70 -17.66 12.74 5.53
C VAL A 70 -16.24 13.33 5.41
N LEU A 71 -15.76 14.01 6.45
CA LEU A 71 -14.40 14.58 6.46
C LEU A 71 -13.35 13.47 6.55
N ILE A 72 -13.61 12.42 7.32
CA ILE A 72 -12.73 11.25 7.45
C ILE A 72 -12.56 10.57 6.09
N ILE A 73 -13.68 10.25 5.42
CA ILE A 73 -13.68 9.56 4.13
C ILE A 73 -13.02 10.40 3.06
N ASN A 74 -13.41 11.68 2.93
CA ASN A 74 -12.84 12.57 1.93
C ASN A 74 -11.35 12.82 2.18
N GLY A 75 -10.94 12.91 3.44
CA GLY A 75 -9.54 13.01 3.85
C GLY A 75 -8.74 11.78 3.42
N LEU A 76 -9.23 10.57 3.72
CA LEU A 76 -8.61 9.32 3.31
C LEU A 76 -8.56 9.17 1.78
N ALA A 77 -9.65 9.51 1.09
CA ALA A 77 -9.74 9.46 -0.37
C ALA A 77 -8.70 10.38 -1.01
N LEU A 78 -8.61 11.63 -0.54
CA LEU A 78 -7.60 12.58 -1.02
C LEU A 78 -6.18 12.10 -0.72
N TRP A 79 -5.95 11.56 0.48
CA TRP A 79 -4.65 11.02 0.89
C TRP A 79 -4.17 9.91 -0.05
N GLU A 80 -5.05 8.97 -0.37
CA GLU A 80 -4.77 7.86 -1.30
C GLU A 80 -4.53 8.35 -2.73
N VAL A 81 -5.32 9.30 -3.20
CA VAL A 81 -5.13 9.91 -4.53
C VAL A 81 -3.78 10.61 -4.63
N LEU A 82 -3.39 11.37 -3.60
CA LEU A 82 -2.09 12.05 -3.58
C LEU A 82 -0.92 11.07 -3.59
N ILE A 83 -1.01 9.97 -2.82
CA ILE A 83 0.00 8.91 -2.87
C ILE A 83 0.05 8.28 -4.26
N GLY A 84 -1.10 7.96 -4.83
CA GLY A 84 -1.22 7.36 -6.15
C GLY A 84 -0.58 8.20 -7.25
N ILE A 85 -0.91 9.50 -7.31
CA ILE A 85 -0.32 10.47 -8.25
C ILE A 85 1.18 10.62 -8.01
N GLY A 86 1.62 10.71 -6.75
CA GLY A 86 3.03 10.82 -6.40
C GLY A 86 3.85 9.63 -6.90
N LEU A 87 3.35 8.41 -6.68
CA LEU A 87 4.00 7.17 -7.13
C LEU A 87 4.00 7.04 -8.67
N ILE A 88 2.88 7.31 -9.34
CA ILE A 88 2.78 7.23 -10.80
C ILE A 88 3.74 8.25 -11.44
N SER A 89 3.67 9.51 -11.00
CA SER A 89 4.50 10.59 -11.56
C SER A 89 5.98 10.46 -11.20
N GLY A 90 6.29 9.81 -10.08
CA GLY A 90 7.65 9.70 -9.55
C GLY A 90 8.21 11.01 -9.00
N LYS A 91 7.37 12.02 -8.76
CA LYS A 91 7.75 13.32 -8.18
C LYS A 91 7.49 13.32 -6.67
N PHE A 92 8.29 14.08 -5.91
CA PHE A 92 8.17 14.19 -4.45
C PHE A 92 8.14 12.83 -3.74
N MET A 93 8.98 11.89 -4.19
CA MET A 93 8.94 10.50 -3.72
C MET A 93 9.20 10.36 -2.22
N ARG A 94 9.96 11.26 -1.60
CA ARG A 94 10.22 11.19 -0.15
C ARG A 94 8.94 11.50 0.62
N GLU A 95 8.24 12.54 0.21
CA GLU A 95 6.97 12.99 0.75
C GLU A 95 5.87 11.96 0.49
N THR A 96 5.79 11.43 -0.75
CA THR A 96 4.84 10.37 -1.10
C THR A 96 5.05 9.10 -0.26
N LEU A 97 6.30 8.66 -0.06
CA LEU A 97 6.57 7.49 0.77
C LEU A 97 6.29 7.76 2.25
N PHE A 98 6.57 8.97 2.73
CA PHE A 98 6.20 9.37 4.08
C PHE A 98 4.68 9.28 4.29
N LEU A 99 3.89 9.84 3.37
CA LEU A 99 2.43 9.74 3.38
C LEU A 99 1.95 8.29 3.32
N LEU A 100 2.59 7.45 2.50
CA LEU A 100 2.30 6.02 2.42
C LEU A 100 2.54 5.32 3.75
N PHE A 101 3.69 5.52 4.40
CA PHE A 101 3.99 4.89 5.68
C PHE A 101 3.05 5.36 6.80
N LEU A 102 2.70 6.64 6.83
CA LEU A 102 1.71 7.17 7.77
C LEU A 102 0.35 6.50 7.56
N GLN A 103 -0.10 6.40 6.32
CA GLN A 103 -1.34 5.70 6.01
C GLN A 103 -1.28 4.22 6.42
N MET A 104 -0.17 3.52 6.15
CA MET A 104 -0.02 2.11 6.56
C MET A 104 -0.10 1.97 8.08
N ALA A 105 0.50 2.87 8.86
CA ALA A 105 0.35 2.83 10.32
C ALA A 105 -1.12 2.92 10.74
N GLY A 106 -1.88 3.83 10.11
CA GLY A 106 -3.32 3.97 10.35
C GLY A 106 -4.13 2.73 9.98
N THR A 107 -3.79 2.04 8.88
CA THR A 107 -4.54 0.85 8.44
C THR A 107 -4.28 -0.39 9.28
N PHE A 108 -3.19 -0.43 10.05
CA PHE A 108 -2.93 -1.50 11.03
C PHE A 108 -3.59 -1.26 12.39
N THR A 109 -4.01 -0.03 12.70
CA THR A 109 -4.68 0.31 13.97
C THR A 109 -5.91 -0.55 14.32
N PRO A 110 -6.81 -0.92 13.36
CA PRO A 110 -7.99 -1.73 13.66
C PRO A 110 -7.65 -3.10 14.26
N ILE A 111 -6.47 -3.67 13.98
CA ILE A 111 -6.03 -4.95 14.56
C ILE A 111 -6.05 -4.89 16.10
N PHE A 112 -5.70 -3.74 16.66
CA PHE A 112 -5.60 -3.54 18.11
C PHE A 112 -6.88 -2.95 18.70
N LEU A 113 -7.59 -2.08 17.96
CA LEU A 113 -8.78 -1.38 18.46
C LEU A 113 -10.09 -2.15 18.26
N PHE A 114 -10.14 -3.01 17.23
CA PHE A 114 -11.32 -3.77 16.78
C PHE A 114 -10.93 -5.19 16.31
N PRO A 115 -10.28 -6.01 17.17
CA PRO A 115 -9.84 -7.35 16.78
C PRO A 115 -11.00 -8.27 16.33
N GLU A 116 -12.22 -8.03 16.82
CA GLU A 116 -13.41 -8.82 16.45
C GLU A 116 -13.88 -8.55 15.01
N ASP A 117 -13.67 -7.34 14.48
CA ASP A 117 -13.99 -7.01 13.09
C ASP A 117 -12.88 -7.48 12.12
N VAL A 118 -11.66 -7.66 12.64
CA VAL A 118 -10.48 -8.08 11.87
C VAL A 118 -10.34 -9.61 11.82
N PHE A 119 -10.81 -10.33 12.84
CA PHE A 119 -10.66 -11.78 12.94
C PHE A 119 -11.97 -12.49 13.22
N THR A 120 -12.31 -13.47 12.38
CA THR A 120 -13.35 -14.46 12.70
C THR A 120 -12.95 -15.32 13.90
N ARG A 121 -11.65 -15.60 14.08
CA ARG A 121 -11.08 -16.15 15.32
C ARG A 121 -9.74 -15.49 15.62
N VAL A 122 -9.70 -14.73 16.70
CA VAL A 122 -8.48 -14.05 17.15
C VAL A 122 -7.45 -15.08 17.61
N PRO A 123 -6.16 -15.00 17.23
CA PRO A 123 -5.53 -14.05 16.29
C PRO A 123 -5.18 -14.64 14.90
N TYR A 124 -5.70 -15.82 14.53
CA TYR A 124 -5.18 -16.60 13.40
C TYR A 124 -6.15 -16.77 12.21
N ALA A 125 -7.44 -16.45 12.36
CA ALA A 125 -8.41 -16.52 11.27
C ALA A 125 -8.96 -15.12 10.92
N PRO A 126 -8.33 -14.40 9.98
CA PRO A 126 -8.74 -13.04 9.61
C PRO A 126 -10.01 -13.01 8.74
N THR A 127 -10.82 -11.97 8.91
CA THR A 127 -11.93 -11.60 8.02
C THR A 127 -11.40 -11.13 6.65
N LEU A 128 -12.29 -10.75 5.71
CA LEU A 128 -11.85 -10.19 4.44
C LEU A 128 -11.08 -8.87 4.65
N GLU A 129 -11.58 -8.02 5.54
CA GLU A 129 -10.95 -6.78 5.98
C GLU A 129 -9.58 -7.06 6.61
N GLY A 130 -9.52 -8.03 7.54
CA GLY A 130 -8.27 -8.43 8.17
C GLY A 130 -7.24 -8.96 7.16
N GLN A 131 -7.68 -9.71 6.14
CA GLN A 131 -6.79 -10.16 5.06
C GLN A 131 -6.22 -8.98 4.25
N TYR A 132 -7.03 -7.96 3.96
CA TYR A 132 -6.55 -6.75 3.29
C TYR A 132 -5.53 -6.01 4.14
N ILE A 133 -5.78 -5.88 5.45
CA ILE A 133 -4.82 -5.26 6.38
C ILE A 133 -3.50 -6.03 6.40
N ILE A 134 -3.53 -7.36 6.53
CA ILE A 134 -2.31 -8.18 6.55
C ILE A 134 -1.54 -8.06 5.22
N LYS A 135 -2.24 -8.01 4.08
CA LYS A 135 -1.61 -7.81 2.76
C LYS A 135 -0.88 -6.46 2.64
N ASN A 136 -1.20 -5.46 3.45
CA ASN A 136 -0.46 -4.18 3.47
C ASN A 136 1.02 -4.34 3.83
N LEU A 137 1.44 -5.45 4.43
CA LEU A 137 2.86 -5.78 4.62
C LEU A 137 3.65 -5.78 3.29
N VAL A 138 3.01 -6.17 2.19
CA VAL A 138 3.59 -6.10 0.84
C VAL A 138 3.80 -4.65 0.41
N LEU A 139 2.85 -3.76 0.71
CA LEU A 139 2.93 -2.33 0.41
C LEU A 139 4.03 -1.65 1.22
N VAL A 140 4.14 -1.98 2.51
CA VAL A 140 5.24 -1.50 3.37
C VAL A 140 6.59 -1.92 2.80
N SER A 141 6.74 -3.21 2.47
CA SER A 141 7.97 -3.74 1.88
C SER A 141 8.31 -3.07 0.55
N ALA A 142 7.31 -2.86 -0.30
CA ALA A 142 7.49 -2.15 -1.55
C ALA A 142 7.89 -0.69 -1.33
N GLY A 143 7.28 0.00 -0.36
CA GLY A 143 7.66 1.36 0.04
C GLY A 143 9.13 1.45 0.47
N ILE A 144 9.63 0.45 1.22
CA ILE A 144 11.04 0.36 1.60
C ILE A 144 11.93 0.19 0.37
N VAL A 145 11.57 -0.72 -0.56
CA VAL A 145 12.32 -0.92 -1.82
C VAL A 145 12.34 0.37 -2.66
N LEU A 146 11.21 1.07 -2.75
CA LEU A 146 11.10 2.34 -3.46
C LEU A 146 11.96 3.42 -2.81
N GLY A 147 11.91 3.53 -1.48
CA GLY A 147 12.71 4.48 -0.69
C GLY A 147 14.21 4.21 -0.76
N GLY A 148 14.62 2.94 -0.75
CA GLY A 148 16.02 2.54 -0.84
C GLY A 148 16.71 2.93 -2.16
N LYS A 149 15.94 3.12 -3.24
CA LYS A 149 16.46 3.58 -4.54
C LYS A 149 16.48 5.11 -4.67
N LEU A 150 15.94 5.85 -3.70
CA LEU A 150 16.04 7.30 -3.69
C LEU A 150 17.50 7.69 -3.43
N ARG A 151 18.10 8.40 -4.39
CA ARG A 151 19.47 8.87 -4.27
C ARG A 151 19.60 9.75 -3.02
N LYS A 152 20.65 9.54 -2.22
CA LYS A 152 21.04 10.52 -1.21
C LYS A 152 21.38 11.81 -1.96
N THR A 153 20.59 12.84 -1.75
CA THR A 153 21.02 14.21 -2.07
C THR A 153 22.18 14.49 -1.13
N ASN A 154 23.41 14.28 -1.60
CA ASN A 154 24.60 14.81 -0.94
C ASN A 154 24.53 16.33 -1.14
N ASN A 155 23.96 17.03 -0.17
CA ASN A 155 24.19 18.46 -0.06
C ASN A 155 25.56 18.60 0.62
N HIS A 156 26.51 19.15 -0.14
CA HIS A 156 27.76 19.68 0.38
C HIS A 156 27.49 20.90 1.26
#